data_AF-A0A9N8S3F1-F1
#
_entry.id   AF-A0A9N8S3F1-F1
#
_cell.length_a   1.000
_cell.length_b   1.000
_cell.length_c   1.000
_cell.angle_alpha   90.00
_cell.angle_beta   90.00
_cell.angle_gamma   90.00
#
_symmetry.space_group_name_H-M   'P 1'
#
loop_
_entity.id
_entity.type
_entity.pdbx_description
1 polymer ?
#
loop_
_entity_poly.entity_id
_entity_poly.type
_entity_poly.pdbx_seq_one_letter_code
_entity_poly.pdbx_strand_id
1 'polypeptide(L)' 'MLDLFGQVVISYDDLLVWVSAVAPGYAGSPTRLSFYIERWDVASKVRAAKLAGTFDSTIESARAQRASLARRLGFPG' A
#
# COMPACT_ATOMS: atom_id res chain seq x y z
N MET A 1 -9.77 -6.12 10.21
CA MET A 1 -11.09 -5.71 10.74
C MET A 1 -12.14 -6.15 9.74
N LEU A 2 -13.10 -6.96 10.18
CA LEU A 2 -14.24 -7.38 9.36
C LEU A 2 -15.43 -6.44 9.65
N ASP A 3 -16.29 -6.20 8.67
CA ASP A 3 -17.54 -5.50 8.87
C ASP A 3 -18.58 -6.38 9.59
N LEU A 4 -19.77 -5.83 9.84
CA LEU A 4 -20.88 -6.52 10.49
C LEU A 4 -21.39 -7.75 9.71
N PHE A 5 -20.90 -7.97 8.48
CA PHE A 5 -21.28 -9.06 7.59
C PHE A 5 -20.10 -9.99 7.27
N GLY A 6 -18.98 -9.87 8.00
CA GLY A 6 -17.80 -10.71 7.80
C GLY A 6 -16.97 -10.35 6.55
N GLN A 7 -17.21 -9.20 5.91
CA GLN A 7 -16.41 -8.72 4.81
C GLN A 7 -15.21 -7.92 5.32
N VAL A 8 -14.08 -8.01 4.63
CA VAL A 8 -12.91 -7.20 4.97
C VAL A 8 -13.21 -5.73 4.67
N VAL A 9 -13.16 -4.90 5.72
CA VAL A 9 -13.26 -3.45 5.58
C VAL A 9 -11.96 -2.93 4.99
N ILE A 10 -12.12 -2.13 3.93
CA ILE A 10 -11.03 -1.37 3.29
C ILE A 10 -11.36 0.10 3.50
N SER A 11 -10.57 0.74 4.35
CA SER A 11 -10.65 2.18 4.57
C SER A 11 -9.80 2.92 3.54
N TYR A 12 -10.05 4.21 3.39
CA TYR A 12 -9.19 5.08 2.61
C TYR A 12 -7.76 5.12 3.18
N ASP A 13 -7.61 5.05 4.51
CA ASP A 13 -6.30 5.00 5.16
C ASP A 13 -5.52 3.73 4.79
N ASP A 14 -6.20 2.58 4.62
CA ASP A 14 -5.54 1.36 4.16
C ASP A 14 -4.95 1.54 2.75
N LEU A 15 -5.70 2.20 1.86
CA LEU A 15 -5.24 2.52 0.51
C LEU A 15 -4.06 3.49 0.54
N LEU A 16 -4.15 4.53 1.38
CA LEU A 16 -3.09 5.51 1.55
C LEU A 16 -1.81 4.87 2.08
N VAL A 17 -1.90 4.02 3.10
CA VAL A 17 -0.76 3.28 3.67
C VAL A 17 -0.14 2.36 2.63
N TRP A 18 -0.97 1.62 1.90
CA TRP A 18 -0.51 0.72 0.83
C TRP A 18 0.24 1.49 -0.26
N VAL A 19 -0.36 2.54 -0.81
CA VAL A 19 0.26 3.34 -1.89
C VAL A 19 1.51 4.06 -1.39
N SER A 20 1.52 4.57 -0.15
CA SER A 20 2.72 5.21 0.42
C SER A 20 3.89 4.24 0.59
N ALA A 21 3.62 2.95 0.82
CA ALA A 21 4.65 1.93 0.91
C ALA A 21 5.13 1.46 -0.46
N VAL A 22 4.20 1.12 -1.36
CA VAL A 22 4.46 0.44 -2.64
C VAL A 22 4.83 1.44 -3.75
N ALA A 23 4.18 2.60 -3.78
CA ALA A 23 4.32 3.59 -4.84
C ALA A 23 4.33 5.03 -4.27
N PRO A 24 5.32 5.38 -3.43
CA PRO A 24 5.34 6.65 -2.69
C PRO A 24 5.27 7.90 -3.59
N GLY A 25 5.75 7.82 -4.83
CA GLY A 25 5.67 8.92 -5.81
C GLY A 25 4.24 9.32 -6.21
N TYR A 26 3.25 8.45 -5.98
CA TYR A 26 1.83 8.72 -6.22
C TYR A 26 1.10 9.20 -4.97
N ALA A 27 1.64 8.94 -3.77
CA ALA A 27 1.01 9.31 -2.50
C ALA A 27 1.06 10.82 -2.18
N GLY A 28 1.99 11.56 -2.80
CA GLY A 28 2.18 13.00 -2.54
C GLY A 28 1.16 13.93 -3.22
N SER A 29 0.24 13.42 -4.04
CA SER A 29 -0.78 14.23 -4.73
C SER A 29 -2.12 13.48 -4.74
N PRO A 30 -3.23 14.09 -4.25
CA PRO A 30 -4.53 13.44 -4.22
C PRO A 30 -4.99 12.93 -5.59
N THR A 31 -4.80 13.72 -6.66
CA THR A 31 -5.18 13.31 -8.02
C THR A 31 -4.38 12.10 -8.50
N ARG A 32 -3.07 12.08 -8.24
CA ARG A 32 -2.20 10.95 -8.63
C ARG A 32 -2.49 9.70 -7.80
N LEU A 33 -2.81 9.88 -6.53
CA LEU A 33 -3.22 8.82 -5.61
C LEU A 33 -4.51 8.16 -6.10
N SER A 34 -5.57 8.94 -6.34
CA SER A 34 -6.85 8.42 -6.84
C SER A 34 -6.69 7.72 -8.19
N PHE A 35 -5.95 8.34 -9.12
CA PHE A 35 -5.64 7.73 -10.41
C PHE A 35 -4.93 6.39 -10.24
N TYR A 36 -3.94 6.30 -9.35
CA TYR A 36 -3.22 5.06 -9.10
C TYR A 36 -4.11 3.99 -8.46
N ILE A 37 -4.94 4.38 -7.48
CA ILE A 37 -5.89 3.49 -6.80
C ILE A 37 -6.84 2.86 -7.81
N GLU A 38 -7.45 3.67 -8.68
CA GLU A 38 -8.40 3.21 -9.68
C GLU A 38 -7.71 2.39 -10.78
N ARG A 39 -6.62 2.91 -11.35
CA ARG A 39 -5.93 2.29 -12.48
C ARG A 39 -5.35 0.92 -12.15
N TRP A 40 -4.91 0.72 -10.91
CA TRP A 40 -4.28 -0.52 -10.46
C TRP A 40 -5.14 -1.37 -9.54
N ASP A 41 -6.41 -1.00 -9.35
CA ASP A 41 -7.36 -1.67 -8.47
C ASP A 41 -6.75 -2.00 -7.09
N VAL A 42 -6.25 -0.94 -6.43
CA VAL A 42 -5.55 -1.08 -5.14
C VAL A 42 -6.49 -1.64 -4.08
N ALA A 43 -7.78 -1.29 -4.14
CA ALA A 43 -8.78 -1.83 -3.22
C ALA A 43 -8.84 -3.35 -3.26
N SER A 44 -8.93 -3.98 -4.44
CA SER A 44 -8.94 -5.45 -4.52
C SER A 44 -7.65 -6.09 -4.01
N LYS A 45 -6.49 -5.46 -4.27
CA LYS A 45 -5.19 -5.94 -3.78
C LYS A 45 -5.11 -5.89 -2.25
N VAL A 46 -5.54 -4.78 -1.65
CA VAL A 46 -5.61 -4.62 -0.20
C VAL A 46 -6.58 -5.63 0.41
N ARG A 47 -7.74 -5.85 -0.22
CA ARG A 47 -8.71 -6.87 0.20
C ARG A 47 -8.07 -8.25 0.26
N ALA A 48 -7.43 -8.66 -0.83
CA ALA A 48 -6.80 -9.96 -0.95
C ALA A 48 -5.67 -10.14 0.09
N ALA A 49 -4.85 -9.11 0.28
CA ALA A 49 -3.78 -9.14 1.28
C ALA A 49 -4.32 -9.23 2.70
N LYS A 50 -5.40 -8.52 3.03
CA LYS A 50 -6.05 -8.60 4.34
C LYS A 50 -6.71 -9.95 4.59
N LEU A 51 -7.36 -10.54 3.58
CA LEU A 51 -7.92 -11.89 3.67
C LEU A 51 -6.83 -12.95 3.87
N ALA A 52 -5.67 -12.76 3.23
CA ALA A 52 -4.52 -13.65 3.37
C ALA A 52 -3.70 -13.39 4.65
N GLY A 53 -3.99 -12.33 5.42
CA GLY A 53 -3.19 -11.92 6.58
C GLY A 53 -1.79 -11.39 6.22
N THR A 54 -1.56 -10.98 4.96
CA THR A 54 -0.25 -10.52 4.45
C THR A 54 -0.17 -9.01 4.23
N PHE A 55 -1.19 -8.25 4.62
CA PHE A 55 -1.24 -6.80 4.41
C PHE A 55 -0.02 -6.08 5.02
N ASP A 56 0.22 -6.29 6.32
CA ASP A 56 1.32 -5.63 7.04
C ASP A 56 2.69 -6.08 6.54
N SER A 57 2.88 -7.38 6.29
CA SER A 57 4.14 -7.92 5.79
C SER A 57 4.46 -7.45 4.37
N THR A 58 3.44 -7.23 3.53
CA THR A 58 3.60 -6.64 2.19
C THR A 58 4.09 -5.20 2.27
N ILE A 59 3.48 -4.40 3.15
CA ILE A 59 3.87 -3.01 3.40
C ILE A 59 5.32 -2.93 3.89
N GLU A 60 5.67 -3.76 4.88
CA GLU A 60 7.01 -3.77 5.45
C GLU A 60 8.05 -4.22 4.44
N SER A 61 7.75 -5.26 3.66
CA SER A 61 8.62 -5.74 2.59
C SER A 61 8.89 -4.66 1.54
N ALA A 62 7.86 -3.91 1.11
CA ALA A 62 8.01 -2.83 0.14
C ALA A 62 8.89 -1.69 0.68
N ARG A 63 8.72 -1.32 1.95
CA ARG A 63 9.57 -0.32 2.64
C ARG A 63 11.01 -0.79 2.75
N ALA A 64 11.24 -2.03 3.17
CA ALA A 64 12.55 -2.63 3.32
C ALA A 64 13.28 -2.74 1.97
N GLN A 65 12.59 -3.14 0.91
CA GLN A 65 13.13 -3.17 -0.45
C GLN A 65 13.59 -1.78 -0.90
N ARG A 66 12.76 -0.76 -0.71
CA ARG A 66 13.13 0.62 -1.04
C ARG A 66 14.33 1.11 -0.24
N ALA A 67 14.35 0.88 1.08
CA ALA A 67 15.48 1.24 1.93
C ALA A 67 16.78 0.54 1.49
N SER A 68 16.68 -0.74 1.13
CA SER A 68 17.80 -1.51 0.57
C SER A 68 18.30 -0.90 -0.74
N LEU A 69 17.41 -0.53 -1.65
CA LEU A 69 17.76 0.14 -2.91
C LEU A 69 18.41 1.51 -2.68
N ALA A 70 17.87 2.33 -1.78
CA ALA A 70 18.44 3.65 -1.44
C ALA A 70 19.89 3.51 -0.92
N ARG A 71 20.12 2.56 0.00
CA ARG A 71 21.48 2.25 0.50
C ARG A 71 22.42 1.80 -0.61
N ARG A 72 21.96 0.91 -1.49
CA ARG A 72 22.78 0.41 -2.63
C ARG A 72 23.16 1.52 -3.61
N LEU A 73 22.32 2.54 -3.75
CA LEU A 73 22.55 3.67 -4.65
C LEU A 73 23.25 4.86 -3.98
N GLY A 74 23.62 4.75 -2.70
CA GLY A 74 24.33 5.80 -1.97
C GLY A 74 23.47 6.99 -1.54
N PHE A 75 22.14 6.86 -1.53
CA PHE A 75 21.24 7.88 -0.98
C PHE A 75 21.07 7.66 0.54
N PRO A 76 21.33 8.67 1.39
CA PRO A 76 20.98 8.57 2.80
C PRO A 76 19.44 8.53 2.94
N GLY A 77 18.95 7.52 3.67
CA GLY A 77 17.53 7.30 3.92
C GLY A 77 16.98 8.17 5.05
#